data_AF-A0A8S3WXD3-F1
#
_entry.id   AF-A0A8S3WXD3-F1
#
_cell.length_a   1.000
_cell.length_b   1.000
_cell.length_c   1.000
_cell.angle_alpha   90.00
_cell.angle_beta   90.00
_cell.angle_gamma   90.00
#
_symmetry.space_group_name_H-M   'P 1'
#
loop_
_entity.id
_entity.type
_entity.pdbx_description
1 polymer ?
#
loop_
_entity_poly.entity_id
_entity_poly.type
_entity_poly.pdbx_seq_one_letter_code
_entity_poly.pdbx_strand_id
1 'polypeptide(L)'
;MSGTAPSDKRGKSGSNKRLDNNNKDLICNHIKSFKGRQSHYSLNDTKKKYLPEDLNIKKIYKLYLDAYKSQNHVSYETYRTIFNTEFNISFGYPRTDTCSACDEFKIKAKALRAEGNIVELNRLTILNNLHKKKAQTFYDRKKNARIKSKTDVEFQAIAMDYQKNVSLPNITTSNVYYKRQLSMYSFNIHALGDASSYFYTYLETCGCKGSDEVVSFISSVSIFNKPPG
;
A
#
# COMPACT_ATOMS: atom_id res chain seq x y z
N MET A 1 -62.10 -16.32 33.78
CA MET A 1 -61.51 -15.90 32.50
C MET A 1 -60.03 -16.23 32.53
N SER A 2 -59.58 -17.11 31.65
CA SER A 2 -58.23 -17.67 31.62
C SER A 2 -57.19 -16.63 31.17
N GLY A 3 -56.41 -16.12 32.12
CA GLY A 3 -55.28 -15.23 31.83
C GLY A 3 -54.08 -16.02 31.32
N THR A 4 -53.99 -16.23 30.01
CA THR A 4 -52.76 -16.73 29.38
C THR A 4 -51.79 -15.57 29.14
N ALA A 5 -50.53 -15.75 29.52
CA ALA A 5 -49.49 -14.76 29.28
C ALA A 5 -49.26 -14.58 27.76
N PRO A 6 -49.05 -13.34 27.27
CA PRO A 6 -48.80 -13.09 25.85
C PRO A 6 -47.50 -13.76 25.40
N SER A 7 -47.51 -14.30 24.17
CA SER A 7 -46.36 -15.00 23.61
C SER A 7 -45.14 -14.09 23.43
N ASP A 8 -43.97 -14.57 23.81
CA ASP A 8 -42.70 -13.87 23.63
C ASP A 8 -42.41 -13.66 22.13
N LYS A 9 -42.23 -12.39 21.74
CA LYS A 9 -41.91 -11.97 20.37
C LYS A 9 -40.47 -11.48 20.21
N ARG A 10 -39.62 -11.58 21.24
CA ARG A 10 -38.19 -11.25 21.13
C ARG A 10 -37.53 -12.18 20.10
N GLY A 11 -36.76 -11.62 19.17
CA GLY A 11 -36.14 -12.35 18.07
C GLY A 11 -37.02 -12.57 16.82
N LYS A 12 -38.32 -12.24 16.86
CA LYS A 12 -39.20 -12.28 15.68
C LYS A 12 -39.19 -10.94 14.95
N SER A 13 -38.04 -10.59 14.37
CA SER A 13 -37.97 -9.52 13.36
C SER A 13 -38.47 -10.09 12.04
N GLY A 14 -39.65 -9.66 11.60
CA GLY A 14 -40.13 -9.93 10.24
C GLY A 14 -39.10 -9.49 9.22
N SER A 15 -38.69 -10.44 8.37
CA SER A 15 -37.81 -10.34 7.20
C SER A 15 -36.62 -9.37 7.30
N ASN A 16 -35.41 -9.92 7.17
CA ASN A 16 -34.31 -9.20 6.53
C ASN A 16 -34.86 -8.69 5.19
N LYS A 17 -35.26 -7.41 5.11
CA LYS A 17 -35.73 -6.81 3.87
C LYS A 17 -34.59 -6.94 2.88
N ARG A 18 -34.68 -7.94 1.99
CA ARG A 18 -33.78 -8.09 0.86
C ARG A 18 -33.82 -6.75 0.14
N LEU A 19 -32.65 -6.15 -0.05
CA LEU A 19 -32.55 -4.91 -0.81
C LEU A 19 -33.25 -5.13 -2.15
N ASP A 20 -34.16 -4.23 -2.49
CA ASP A 20 -34.80 -4.27 -3.80
C ASP A 20 -33.73 -4.22 -4.89
N ASN A 21 -33.82 -5.11 -5.89
CA ASN A 21 -32.81 -5.25 -6.94
C ASN A 21 -32.62 -3.91 -7.68
N ASN A 22 -33.68 -3.13 -7.84
CA ASN A 22 -33.63 -1.81 -8.45
C ASN A 22 -32.72 -0.84 -7.67
N ASN A 23 -32.83 -0.81 -6.33
CA ASN A 23 -31.97 0.02 -5.48
C ASN A 23 -30.51 -0.44 -5.53
N LYS A 24 -30.28 -1.76 -5.62
CA LYS A 24 -28.94 -2.31 -5.78
C LYS A 24 -28.29 -1.85 -7.09
N ASP A 25 -29.02 -1.90 -8.20
CA ASP A 25 -28.53 -1.47 -9.51
C ASP A 25 -28.23 0.04 -9.53
N LEU A 26 -29.07 0.85 -8.89
CA LEU A 26 -28.81 2.29 -8.73
C LEU A 26 -27.51 2.57 -7.96
N ILE A 27 -27.28 1.86 -6.85
CA ILE A 27 -26.04 1.97 -6.08
C ILE A 27 -24.84 1.57 -6.95
N CYS A 28 -24.94 0.43 -7.65
CA CYS A 28 -23.86 -0.08 -8.49
C CYS A 28 -23.54 0.87 -9.66
N ASN A 29 -24.55 1.43 -10.32
CA ASN A 29 -24.39 2.40 -11.39
C ASN A 29 -23.78 3.71 -10.87
N HIS A 30 -24.20 4.19 -9.71
CA HIS A 30 -23.60 5.35 -9.07
C HIS A 30 -22.11 5.12 -8.76
N ILE A 31 -21.73 3.98 -8.17
CA ILE A 31 -20.33 3.64 -7.87
C ILE A 31 -19.50 3.52 -9.17
N LYS A 32 -20.05 2.94 -10.24
CA LYS A 32 -19.38 2.82 -11.55
C LYS A 32 -19.15 4.17 -12.22
N SER A 33 -19.99 5.18 -11.96
CA SER A 33 -19.87 6.51 -12.57
C SER A 33 -18.57 7.24 -12.20
N PHE A 34 -17.98 6.92 -11.04
CA PHE A 34 -16.72 7.53 -10.61
C PHE A 34 -15.56 7.06 -11.50
N LYS A 35 -14.87 8.02 -12.13
CA LYS A 35 -13.64 7.77 -12.88
C LYS A 35 -12.50 7.56 -11.88
N GLY A 36 -11.95 6.36 -11.86
CA GLY A 36 -10.80 5.99 -11.05
C GLY A 36 -9.67 5.49 -11.93
N ARG A 37 -8.44 5.63 -11.45
CA ARG A 37 -7.23 5.26 -12.19
C ARG A 37 -6.73 3.90 -11.72
N GLN A 38 -6.12 3.13 -12.62
CA GLN A 38 -5.36 1.94 -12.23
C GLN A 38 -3.97 2.35 -11.71
N SER A 39 -3.40 1.55 -10.82
CA SER A 39 -2.01 1.72 -10.40
C SER A 39 -1.08 1.46 -11.58
N HIS A 40 -0.27 2.44 -11.96
CA HIS A 40 0.67 2.47 -13.07
C HIS A 40 1.86 1.53 -12.84
N TYR A 41 2.25 1.37 -11.58
CA TYR A 41 3.38 0.53 -11.18
C TYR A 41 2.96 -0.91 -10.82
N SER A 42 1.70 -1.14 -10.45
CA SER A 42 1.17 -2.45 -10.00
C SER A 42 0.15 -3.05 -10.97
N LEU A 43 0.28 -2.75 -12.27
CA LEU A 43 -0.65 -3.23 -13.30
C LEU A 43 -0.74 -4.77 -13.37
N ASN A 44 0.35 -5.47 -13.03
CA ASN A 44 0.39 -6.93 -13.01
C ASN A 44 -0.17 -7.55 -11.71
N ASP A 45 -0.21 -6.80 -10.60
CA ASP A 45 -0.56 -7.34 -9.28
C ASP A 45 -2.04 -7.16 -8.93
N THR A 46 -2.73 -6.10 -9.40
CA THR A 46 -4.14 -5.90 -9.06
C THR A 46 -4.95 -5.19 -10.15
N LYS A 47 -6.21 -5.60 -10.34
CA LYS A 47 -7.25 -4.84 -11.08
C LYS A 47 -7.92 -3.76 -10.22
N LYS A 48 -7.28 -3.36 -9.11
CA LYS A 48 -7.85 -2.42 -8.14
C LYS A 48 -7.92 -1.02 -8.76
N LYS A 49 -9.07 -0.37 -8.61
CA LYS A 49 -9.32 0.99 -9.11
C LYS A 49 -9.15 1.98 -7.97
N TYR A 50 -8.35 3.02 -8.18
CA TYR A 50 -8.07 4.03 -7.17
C TYR A 50 -8.84 5.31 -7.48
N LEU A 51 -9.67 5.73 -6.52
CA LEU A 51 -10.33 7.02 -6.52
C LEU A 51 -9.44 8.08 -5.83
N PRO A 52 -9.61 9.37 -6.19
CA PRO A 52 -8.93 10.47 -5.53
C PRO A 52 -9.00 10.41 -3.99
N GLU A 53 -7.92 10.81 -3.29
CA GLU A 53 -7.82 10.70 -1.81
C GLU A 53 -8.73 11.69 -1.05
N ASP A 54 -9.27 12.70 -1.74
CA ASP A 54 -10.32 13.57 -1.22
C ASP A 54 -11.70 12.90 -1.16
N LEU A 55 -11.90 11.77 -1.86
CA LEU A 55 -13.11 10.95 -1.75
C LEU A 55 -12.98 9.89 -0.64
N ASN A 56 -14.12 9.50 -0.10
CA ASN A 56 -14.26 8.34 0.77
C ASN A 56 -15.69 7.80 0.67
N ILE A 57 -15.95 6.60 1.22
CA ILE A 57 -17.26 5.94 1.13
C ILE A 57 -18.39 6.85 1.67
N LYS A 58 -18.14 7.60 2.76
CA LYS A 58 -19.15 8.52 3.33
C LYS A 58 -19.48 9.67 2.39
N LYS A 59 -18.47 10.29 1.77
CA LYS A 59 -18.65 11.38 0.80
C LYS A 59 -19.37 10.88 -0.46
N ILE A 60 -18.97 9.72 -0.96
CA ILE A 60 -19.62 9.10 -2.12
C ILE A 60 -21.08 8.75 -1.78
N TYR A 61 -21.37 8.20 -0.60
CA TYR A 61 -22.74 7.95 -0.16
C TYR A 61 -23.56 9.25 -0.05
N LYS A 62 -22.96 10.35 0.42
CA LYS A 62 -23.62 11.65 0.43
C LYS A 62 -23.99 12.10 -0.99
N LEU A 63 -23.08 11.96 -1.95
CA LEU A 63 -23.35 12.24 -3.37
C LEU A 63 -24.47 11.36 -3.93
N TYR A 64 -24.53 10.09 -3.52
CA TYR A 64 -25.62 9.18 -3.88
C TYR A 64 -26.97 9.67 -3.33
N LEU A 65 -27.02 10.05 -2.05
CA LEU A 65 -28.23 10.62 -1.46
C LEU A 65 -28.66 11.90 -2.19
N ASP A 66 -27.69 12.75 -2.57
CA ASP A 66 -27.96 13.99 -3.28
C ASP A 66 -28.48 13.78 -4.71
N ALA A 67 -27.98 12.76 -5.42
CA ALA A 67 -28.39 12.42 -6.78
C ALA A 67 -29.75 11.70 -6.85
N TYR A 68 -30.10 10.93 -5.82
CA TYR A 68 -31.30 10.08 -5.80
C TYR A 68 -32.27 10.41 -4.66
N LYS A 69 -32.41 11.71 -4.32
CA LYS A 69 -33.21 12.23 -3.19
C LYS A 69 -34.65 11.70 -3.13
N SER A 70 -35.26 11.36 -4.27
CA SER A 70 -36.66 10.93 -4.38
C SER A 70 -36.87 9.42 -4.34
N GLN A 71 -35.81 8.59 -4.37
CA GLN A 71 -35.90 7.13 -4.47
C GLN A 71 -35.19 6.38 -3.33
N ASN A 72 -34.68 7.08 -2.31
CA ASN A 72 -33.66 6.51 -1.43
C ASN A 72 -34.13 6.17 -0.01
N HIS A 73 -34.30 4.86 0.24
CA HIS A 73 -34.38 4.26 1.57
C HIS A 73 -33.14 3.39 1.89
N VAL A 74 -32.01 3.64 1.21
CA VAL A 74 -30.79 2.86 1.39
C VAL A 74 -29.97 3.43 2.55
N SER A 75 -29.73 2.62 3.57
CA SER A 75 -28.86 2.99 4.68
C SER A 75 -27.39 3.04 4.25
N TYR A 76 -26.58 3.82 4.96
CA TYR A 76 -25.13 3.87 4.75
C TYR A 76 -24.49 2.48 4.84
N GLU A 77 -24.95 1.62 5.75
CA GLU A 77 -24.36 0.29 5.93
C GLU A 77 -24.61 -0.62 4.74
N THR A 78 -25.82 -0.54 4.14
CA THR A 78 -26.12 -1.29 2.91
C THR A 78 -25.24 -0.80 1.77
N TYR A 79 -25.10 0.53 1.61
CA TYR A 79 -24.23 1.12 0.59
C TYR A 79 -22.76 0.71 0.78
N ARG A 80 -22.25 0.81 2.01
CA ARG A 80 -20.89 0.45 2.40
C ARG A 80 -20.61 -1.04 2.16
N THR A 81 -21.58 -1.90 2.48
CA THR A 81 -21.48 -3.34 2.24
C THR A 81 -21.29 -3.61 0.76
N ILE A 82 -22.20 -3.11 -0.09
CA ILE A 82 -22.11 -3.27 -1.55
C ILE A 82 -20.78 -2.72 -2.09
N PHE A 83 -20.37 -1.54 -1.64
CA PHE A 83 -19.10 -0.95 -2.05
C PHE A 83 -17.90 -1.86 -1.73
N ASN A 84 -17.85 -2.45 -0.53
CA ASN A 84 -16.70 -3.25 -0.11
C ASN A 84 -16.72 -4.69 -0.65
N THR A 85 -17.90 -5.26 -0.92
CA THR A 85 -18.02 -6.65 -1.37
C THR A 85 -18.05 -6.79 -2.89
N GLU A 86 -18.62 -5.82 -3.60
CA GLU A 86 -18.83 -5.91 -5.06
C GLU A 86 -17.83 -5.10 -5.87
N PHE A 87 -17.09 -4.19 -5.22
CA PHE A 87 -16.12 -3.33 -5.90
C PHE A 87 -14.72 -3.45 -5.30
N ASN A 88 -13.73 -3.66 -6.17
CA ASN A 88 -12.32 -3.60 -5.81
C ASN A 88 -11.78 -2.16 -5.97
N ILE A 89 -12.31 -1.23 -5.16
CA ILE A 89 -11.97 0.18 -5.19
C ILE A 89 -11.25 0.58 -3.89
N SER A 90 -10.23 1.43 -4.01
CA SER A 90 -9.59 2.07 -2.85
C SER A 90 -9.43 3.57 -3.08
N PHE A 91 -9.10 4.30 -2.02
CA PHE A 91 -8.95 5.75 -2.03
C PHE A 91 -7.48 6.12 -1.88
N GLY A 92 -7.07 7.18 -2.59
CA GLY A 92 -5.68 7.59 -2.64
C GLY A 92 -4.85 6.67 -3.52
N TYR A 93 -3.69 7.17 -3.93
CA TYR A 93 -2.81 6.39 -4.78
C TYR A 93 -1.73 5.71 -3.94
N PRO A 94 -1.37 4.45 -4.21
CA PRO A 94 -0.19 3.87 -3.58
C PRO A 94 1.01 4.75 -3.95
N ARG A 95 1.55 5.46 -2.95
CA ARG A 95 2.77 6.24 -3.12
C ARG A 95 3.91 5.23 -3.29
N THR A 96 4.31 5.02 -4.53
CA THR A 96 5.49 4.23 -4.87
C THR A 96 6.65 5.18 -5.10
N ASP A 97 7.76 4.93 -4.41
CA ASP A 97 9.00 5.66 -4.67
C ASP A 97 9.38 5.53 -6.14
N THR A 98 9.79 6.66 -6.74
CA THR A 98 10.24 6.69 -8.12
C THR A 98 11.76 6.48 -8.18
N CYS A 99 12.23 5.86 -9.26
CA CYS A 99 13.65 5.72 -9.50
C CYS A 99 14.18 7.03 -10.10
N SER A 100 15.13 7.67 -9.42
CA SER A 100 15.75 8.94 -9.85
C SER A 100 16.31 8.87 -11.27
N ALA A 101 16.98 7.77 -11.65
CA ALA A 101 17.48 7.57 -13.00
C ALA A 101 16.35 7.48 -14.04
N CYS A 102 15.25 6.79 -13.73
CA CYS A 102 14.08 6.74 -14.60
C CYS A 102 13.43 8.12 -14.78
N ASP A 103 13.35 8.91 -13.70
CA ASP A 103 12.83 10.27 -13.73
C ASP A 103 13.72 11.19 -14.58
N GLU A 104 15.04 11.07 -14.43
CA GLU A 104 16.02 11.77 -15.26
C GLU A 104 15.86 11.42 -16.74
N PHE A 105 15.77 10.13 -17.09
CA PHE A 105 15.53 9.69 -18.46
C PHE A 105 14.22 10.25 -19.01
N LYS A 106 13.17 10.31 -18.20
CA LYS A 106 11.87 10.85 -18.61
C LYS A 106 11.94 12.34 -18.91
N ILE A 107 12.63 13.11 -18.07
CA ILE A 107 12.83 14.55 -18.24
C ILE A 107 13.66 14.81 -19.51
N LYS A 108 14.81 14.14 -19.64
CA LYS A 108 15.69 14.27 -20.83
C LYS A 108 14.97 13.88 -22.12
N ALA A 109 14.21 12.78 -22.11
CA ALA A 109 13.43 12.36 -23.27
C ALA A 109 12.37 13.40 -23.66
N LYS A 110 11.78 14.12 -22.70
CA LYS A 110 10.80 15.18 -22.98
C LYS A 110 11.48 16.37 -23.67
N ALA A 111 12.66 16.78 -23.21
CA ALA A 111 13.44 17.86 -23.81
C ALA A 111 13.86 17.51 -25.25
N LEU A 112 14.46 16.34 -25.46
CA LEU A 112 14.93 15.89 -26.78
C LEU A 112 13.80 15.76 -27.81
N ARG A 113 12.59 15.39 -27.38
CA ARG A 113 11.40 15.37 -28.26
C ARG A 113 11.01 16.76 -28.72
N ALA A 114 11.09 17.76 -27.84
CA ALA A 114 10.79 19.14 -28.20
C ALA A 114 11.85 19.72 -29.15
N GLU A 115 13.10 19.31 -29.01
CA GLU A 115 14.22 19.69 -29.88
C GLU A 115 14.24 18.93 -31.21
N GLY A 116 13.45 17.87 -31.38
CA GLY A 116 13.48 17.02 -32.58
C GLY A 116 14.73 16.15 -32.72
N ASN A 117 15.53 16.00 -31.66
CA ASN A 117 16.77 15.22 -31.69
C ASN A 117 16.49 13.71 -31.52
N ILE A 118 16.14 13.08 -32.63
CA ILE A 118 15.74 11.65 -32.67
C ILE A 118 16.91 10.72 -32.32
N VAL A 119 18.15 11.08 -32.69
CA VAL A 119 19.33 10.24 -32.46
C VAL A 119 19.59 10.07 -30.96
N GLU A 120 19.65 11.18 -30.22
CA GLU A 120 19.91 11.11 -28.77
C GLU A 120 18.70 10.55 -28.02
N LEU A 121 17.48 10.78 -28.51
CA LEU A 121 16.27 10.17 -27.95
C LEU A 121 16.32 8.64 -28.03
N ASN A 122 16.77 8.08 -29.16
CA ASN A 122 16.96 6.64 -29.32
C ASN A 122 18.04 6.11 -28.37
N ARG A 123 19.18 6.80 -28.26
CA ARG A 123 20.26 6.43 -27.34
C ARG A 123 19.77 6.39 -25.89
N LEU A 124 19.06 7.43 -25.46
CA LEU A 124 18.49 7.53 -24.13
C LEU A 124 17.47 6.41 -23.85
N THR A 125 16.67 6.05 -24.86
CA THR A 125 15.70 4.96 -24.78
C THR A 125 16.39 3.61 -24.57
N ILE A 126 17.49 3.35 -25.29
CA ILE A 126 18.31 2.14 -25.12
C ILE A 126 18.90 2.08 -23.70
N LEU A 127 19.45 3.19 -23.19
CA LEU A 127 20.00 3.27 -21.83
C LEU A 127 18.93 3.01 -20.76
N ASN A 128 17.75 3.61 -20.92
CA ASN A 128 16.63 3.39 -20.01
C ASN A 128 16.17 1.92 -20.03
N ASN A 129 16.10 1.30 -21.22
CA ASN A 129 15.77 -0.12 -21.35
C ASN A 129 16.83 -1.01 -20.68
N LEU A 130 18.12 -0.70 -20.83
CA LEU A 130 19.20 -1.40 -20.14
C LEU A 130 19.08 -1.27 -18.62
N HIS A 131 18.82 -0.06 -18.11
CA HIS A 131 18.58 0.18 -16.68
C HIS A 131 17.41 -0.68 -16.15
N LYS A 132 16.27 -0.69 -16.86
CA LYS A 132 15.11 -1.52 -16.51
C LYS A 132 15.43 -3.02 -16.54
N LYS A 133 16.19 -3.49 -17.53
CA LYS A 133 16.63 -4.90 -17.60
C LYS A 133 17.51 -5.27 -16.41
N LYS A 134 18.46 -4.42 -16.01
CA LYS A 134 19.30 -4.63 -14.82
C LYS A 134 18.45 -4.73 -13.55
N ALA A 135 17.47 -3.84 -13.38
CA ALA A 135 16.53 -3.89 -12.27
C ALA A 135 15.71 -5.20 -12.28
N GLN A 136 15.21 -5.62 -13.44
CA GLN A 136 14.49 -6.88 -13.58
C GLN A 136 15.34 -8.08 -13.16
N THR A 137 16.60 -8.15 -13.60
CA THR A 137 17.53 -9.21 -13.18
C THR A 137 17.71 -9.27 -11.66
N PHE A 138 17.75 -8.12 -10.98
CA PHE A 138 17.77 -8.09 -9.52
C PHE A 138 16.49 -8.70 -8.91
N TYR A 139 15.30 -8.32 -9.41
CA TYR A 139 14.04 -8.89 -8.93
C TYR A 139 13.93 -10.40 -9.18
N ASP A 140 14.40 -10.88 -10.33
CA ASP A 140 14.43 -12.30 -10.66
C ASP A 140 15.35 -13.07 -9.69
N ARG A 141 16.55 -12.54 -9.42
CA ARG A 141 17.47 -13.09 -8.42
C ARG A 141 16.87 -13.09 -7.01
N LYS A 142 16.22 -11.99 -6.60
CA LYS A 142 15.53 -11.89 -5.31
C LYS A 142 14.40 -12.93 -5.19
N LYS A 143 13.62 -13.12 -6.25
CA LYS A 143 12.56 -14.15 -6.30
C LYS A 143 13.15 -15.55 -6.16
N ASN A 144 14.21 -15.87 -6.90
CA ASN A 144 14.87 -17.17 -6.84
C ASN A 144 15.47 -17.42 -5.45
N ALA A 145 16.13 -16.43 -4.86
CA ALA A 145 16.66 -16.51 -3.50
C ALA A 145 15.54 -16.75 -2.48
N ARG A 146 14.41 -16.04 -2.60
CA ARG A 146 13.23 -16.26 -1.76
C ARG A 146 12.66 -17.67 -1.87
N ILE A 147 12.61 -18.22 -3.07
CA ILE A 147 12.11 -19.60 -3.29
C ILE A 147 13.09 -20.58 -2.65
N LYS A 148 14.39 -20.42 -2.90
CA LYS A 148 15.44 -21.26 -2.33
C LYS A 148 15.40 -21.26 -0.80
N SER A 149 15.24 -20.09 -0.17
CA SER A 149 15.20 -19.97 1.29
C SER A 149 13.96 -20.56 1.96
N LYS A 150 12.98 -21.04 1.18
CA LYS A 150 11.84 -21.79 1.74
C LYS A 150 12.10 -23.28 1.84
N THR A 151 12.98 -23.79 0.98
CA THR A 151 13.26 -25.23 0.85
C THR A 151 14.56 -25.63 1.52
N ASP A 152 15.55 -24.75 1.47
CA ASP A 152 16.90 -24.99 1.96
C ASP A 152 17.06 -24.41 3.36
N VAL A 153 17.39 -25.28 4.33
CA VAL A 153 17.55 -24.90 5.75
C VAL A 153 18.87 -24.15 5.96
N GLU A 154 19.87 -24.35 5.10
CA GLU A 154 21.18 -23.70 5.19
C GLU A 154 21.24 -22.36 4.43
N PHE A 155 20.17 -21.99 3.73
CA PHE A 155 20.14 -20.78 2.91
C PHE A 155 19.03 -19.83 3.34
N GLN A 156 19.40 -18.61 3.75
CA GLN A 156 18.45 -17.54 4.01
C GLN A 156 18.57 -16.41 2.99
N ALA A 157 17.43 -15.93 2.50
CA ALA A 157 17.33 -14.68 1.77
C ALA A 157 16.74 -13.59 2.67
N ILE A 158 17.53 -12.54 2.92
CA ILE A 158 17.10 -11.36 3.69
C ILE A 158 17.07 -10.12 2.80
N ALA A 159 16.14 -9.21 3.08
CA ALA A 159 16.16 -7.84 2.59
C ALA A 159 16.23 -6.93 3.81
N MET A 160 17.14 -5.96 3.78
CA MET A 160 17.38 -5.08 4.93
C MET A 160 17.57 -3.65 4.48
N ASP A 161 17.04 -2.73 5.28
CA ASP A 161 17.10 -1.30 5.02
C ASP A 161 16.92 -0.50 6.32
N TYR A 162 17.42 0.73 6.29
CA TYR A 162 17.06 1.73 7.30
C TYR A 162 15.78 2.44 6.86
N GLN A 163 14.86 2.60 7.80
CA GLN A 163 13.75 3.52 7.61
C GLN A 163 14.24 4.98 7.66
N LYS A 164 13.38 5.88 7.20
CA LYS A 164 13.58 7.32 7.34
C LYS A 164 13.81 7.68 8.81
N ASN A 165 14.80 8.54 9.06
CA ASN A 165 15.06 9.06 10.41
C ASN A 165 13.83 9.74 10.96
N VAL A 166 13.45 9.37 12.18
CA VAL A 166 12.36 10.00 12.91
C VAL A 166 12.97 11.01 13.86
N SER A 167 12.67 12.29 13.66
CA SER A 167 13.13 13.34 14.55
C SER A 167 12.27 13.38 15.81
N LEU A 168 12.93 13.40 16.97
CA LEU A 168 12.31 13.47 18.30
C LEU A 168 12.72 14.77 19.01
N PRO A 169 11.77 15.41 19.74
CA PRO A 169 10.33 15.15 19.71
C PRO A 169 9.70 15.59 18.38
N ASN A 170 8.65 14.88 17.94
CA ASN A 170 7.89 15.25 16.74
C ASN A 170 6.92 16.40 17.07
N ILE A 171 7.39 17.64 16.92
CA ILE A 171 6.63 18.85 17.25
C ILE A 171 6.46 19.67 15.96
N THR A 172 5.27 20.22 15.76
CA THR A 172 4.89 21.00 14.56
C THR A 172 5.29 22.48 14.61
N THR A 173 5.85 22.94 15.73
CA THR A 173 6.25 24.34 15.94
C THR A 173 7.48 24.72 15.11
N SER A 174 7.44 25.88 14.46
CA SER A 174 8.52 26.40 13.61
C SER A 174 9.88 26.51 14.32
N ASN A 175 9.90 26.80 15.63
CA ASN A 175 11.13 26.87 16.43
C ASN A 175 11.99 25.61 16.36
N VAL A 176 11.38 24.45 16.11
CA VAL A 176 12.05 23.15 16.02
C VAL A 176 12.95 23.07 14.80
N TYR A 177 12.61 23.77 13.71
CA TYR A 177 13.41 23.83 12.49
C TYR A 177 14.83 24.38 12.74
N TYR A 178 14.96 25.32 13.68
CA TYR A 178 16.23 25.94 14.04
C TYR A 178 16.95 25.23 15.19
N LYS A 179 16.39 24.12 15.69
CA LYS A 179 16.97 23.34 16.78
C LYS A 179 17.44 21.99 16.27
N ARG A 180 18.53 21.50 16.86
CA ARG A 180 18.97 20.12 16.63
C ARG A 180 17.94 19.17 17.23
N GLN A 181 17.31 18.38 16.38
CA GLN A 181 16.42 17.30 16.81
C GLN A 181 17.22 16.02 17.03
N LEU A 182 16.77 15.21 17.99
CA LEU A 182 17.34 13.89 18.24
C LEU A 182 16.84 12.91 17.18
N SER A 183 17.73 12.23 16.46
CA SER A 183 17.32 11.21 15.51
C SER A 183 17.07 9.87 16.20
N MET A 184 15.89 9.29 15.95
CA MET A 184 15.63 7.88 16.17
C MET A 184 15.85 7.13 14.86
N TYR A 185 16.68 6.11 14.94
CA TYR A 185 16.96 5.19 13.84
C TYR A 185 16.10 3.94 13.99
N SER A 186 15.68 3.39 12.85
CA SER A 186 14.95 2.14 12.76
C SER A 186 15.55 1.35 11.61
N PHE A 187 16.15 0.20 11.93
CA PHE A 187 16.71 -0.75 10.98
C PHE A 187 15.79 -1.96 10.87
N ASN A 188 15.48 -2.37 9.66
CA ASN A 188 14.57 -3.46 9.38
C ASN A 188 15.32 -4.60 8.69
N ILE A 189 15.12 -5.83 9.17
CA ILE A 189 15.54 -7.05 8.50
C ILE A 189 14.28 -7.87 8.19
N HIS A 190 13.99 -8.03 6.92
CA HIS A 190 12.89 -8.87 6.43
C HIS A 190 13.44 -10.19 5.88
N ALA A 191 13.09 -11.28 6.54
CA ALA A 191 13.35 -12.64 6.09
C ALA A 191 12.35 -13.02 4.98
N LEU A 192 12.85 -13.24 3.75
CA LEU A 192 11.97 -13.40 2.57
C LEU A 192 11.27 -14.77 2.52
N GLY A 193 11.88 -15.80 3.12
CA GLY A 193 11.38 -17.18 3.09
C GLY A 193 10.09 -17.36 3.89
N ASP A 194 10.11 -16.99 5.16
CA ASP A 194 8.99 -17.09 6.12
C ASP A 194 8.17 -15.80 6.24
N ALA A 195 8.63 -14.70 5.64
CA ALA A 195 8.04 -13.37 5.74
C ALA A 195 8.10 -12.76 7.16
N SER A 196 9.05 -13.18 8.00
CA SER A 196 9.29 -12.52 9.29
C SER A 196 10.04 -11.19 9.11
N SER A 197 9.76 -10.23 9.99
CA SER A 197 10.40 -8.90 9.98
C SER A 197 10.87 -8.52 11.37
N TYR A 198 12.10 -8.04 11.48
CA TYR A 198 12.76 -7.65 12.72
C TYR A 198 13.12 -6.19 12.66
N PHE A 199 12.69 -5.41 13.67
CA PHE A 199 12.93 -3.98 13.74
C PHE A 199 13.84 -3.65 14.92
N TYR A 200 14.94 -2.97 14.66
CA TYR A 200 15.88 -2.47 15.64
C TYR A 200 15.76 -0.97 15.71
N THR A 201 15.26 -0.46 16.84
CA THR A 201 15.09 0.98 17.07
C THR A 201 16.03 1.46 18.14
N TYR A 202 16.74 2.56 17.87
CA TYR A 202 17.73 3.13 18.78
C TYR A 202 17.93 4.60 18.47
N LEU A 203 18.46 5.34 19.44
CA LEU A 203 18.73 6.77 19.31
C LEU A 203 20.13 7.00 18.73
N GLU A 204 20.35 8.16 18.11
CA GLU A 204 21.68 8.56 17.64
C GLU A 204 22.76 8.62 18.75
N THR A 205 22.33 8.66 20.02
CA THR A 205 23.22 8.59 21.19
C THR A 205 23.69 7.18 21.53
N CYS A 206 22.98 6.15 21.04
CA CYS A 206 23.30 4.75 21.33
C CYS A 206 24.20 4.14 20.25
N GLY A 207 24.09 4.61 19.02
CA GLY A 207 24.83 4.06 17.89
C GLY A 207 24.61 4.86 16.62
N CYS A 208 25.45 4.60 15.63
CA CYS A 208 25.39 5.21 14.32
C CYS A 208 24.64 4.29 13.34
N LYS A 209 24.77 4.54 12.04
CA LYS A 209 24.28 3.66 10.98
C LYS A 209 25.42 2.93 10.27
N GLY A 210 26.45 2.56 11.03
CA GLY A 210 27.65 1.94 10.51
C GLY A 210 27.45 0.46 10.17
N SER A 211 28.52 -0.13 9.63
CA SER A 211 28.58 -1.56 9.37
C SER A 211 28.49 -2.38 10.65
N ASP A 212 29.05 -1.88 11.75
CA ASP A 212 29.16 -2.62 13.00
C ASP A 212 27.78 -2.81 13.65
N GLU A 213 26.93 -1.79 13.62
CA GLU A 213 25.53 -1.91 14.03
C GLU A 213 24.78 -2.90 13.14
N VAL A 214 24.95 -2.81 11.81
CA VAL A 214 24.29 -3.71 10.86
C VAL A 214 24.69 -5.17 11.10
N VAL A 215 25.98 -5.45 11.27
CA VAL A 215 26.47 -6.80 11.59
C VAL A 215 25.90 -7.29 12.91
N SER A 216 25.88 -6.43 13.94
CA SER A 216 25.30 -6.77 15.24
C SER A 216 23.82 -7.15 15.13
N PHE A 217 23.03 -6.39 14.35
CA PHE A 217 21.62 -6.68 14.10
C PHE A 217 21.42 -7.98 13.31
N ILE A 218 22.27 -8.26 12.33
CA ILE A 218 22.23 -9.50 11.56
C ILE A 218 22.53 -10.70 12.48
N SER A 219 23.58 -10.61 13.29
CA SER A 219 23.98 -11.65 14.23
C SER A 219 22.95 -11.90 15.33
N SER A 220 22.20 -10.89 15.76
CA SER A 220 21.17 -11.05 16.79
C SER A 220 19.89 -11.73 16.30
N VAL A 221 19.64 -11.76 14.98
CA VAL A 221 18.47 -12.48 14.46
C VAL A 221 18.71 -13.99 14.58
N SER A 222 17.83 -14.68 15.29
CA SER A 222 17.86 -16.14 15.54
C SER A 222 17.91 -17.03 14.29
N ILE A 223 17.86 -16.46 13.09
CA ILE A 223 18.00 -17.16 11.81
C ILE A 223 19.39 -17.82 11.68
N PHE A 224 20.44 -17.28 12.33
CA PHE A 224 21.77 -17.93 12.39
C PHE A 224 21.92 -18.93 13.54
N ASN A 225 20.95 -19.01 14.45
CA ASN A 225 21.02 -19.81 15.68
C ASN A 225 20.04 -20.98 15.69
N LYS A 226 19.46 -21.36 14.54
CA LYS A 226 18.70 -22.62 14.46
C LYS A 226 19.67 -23.79 14.66
N PRO A 227 19.47 -24.65 15.67
CA PRO A 227 20.31 -25.82 15.82
C PRO A 227 20.19 -26.68 14.55
N PRO A 228 21.28 -27.32 14.11
CA PRO A 228 21.18 -28.37 13.09
C PRO A 228 20.22 -29.43 13.64
N GLY A 229 19.17 -29.71 12.86
CA GLY A 229 18.24 -30.80 13.13
C GLY A 229 18.88 -32.16 12.94
#